data_AF-A0A399ZU99-F1
#
_entry.id   AF-A0A399ZU99-F1
#
_cell.length_a   1.000
_cell.length_b   1.000
_cell.length_c   1.000
_cell.angle_alpha   90.00
_cell.angle_beta   90.00
_cell.angle_gamma   90.00
#
_symmetry.space_group_name_H-M   'P 1'
#
loop_
_entity.id
_entity.type
_entity.pdbx_description
1 polymer ?
#
loop_
_entity_poly.entity_id
_entity_poly.type
_entity_poly.pdbx_seq_one_letter_code
_entity_poly.pdbx_strand_id
1 'polypeptide(L)' 'MDDLYKEVILDHYQHPHNQGSLPDATNSYEDSNPLCGDKIR' A
#
# COMPACT_ATOMS: atom_id res chain seq x y z
N MET A 1 13.04 15.08 -12.47
CA MET A 1 12.99 14.43 -11.14
C MET A 1 11.57 13.99 -10.84
N ASP A 2 10.56 14.84 -11.06
CA ASP A 2 9.14 14.48 -10.91
C ASP A 2 8.67 13.28 -11.75
N ASP A 3 9.16 13.14 -12.98
CA ASP A 3 8.67 12.07 -13.87
C ASP A 3 9.15 10.68 -13.43
N LEU A 4 10.36 10.59 -12.86
CA LEU A 4 10.89 9.35 -12.28
C LEU A 4 10.03 8.87 -11.10
N TYR A 5 9.59 9.78 -10.23
CA TYR A 5 8.75 9.41 -9.09
C TYR A 5 7.34 8.98 -9.52
N LYS A 6 6.77 9.59 -10.57
CA LYS A 6 5.46 9.18 -11.10
C LYS A 6 5.50 7.75 -11.63
N GLU A 7 6.54 7.39 -12.38
CA GLU A 7 6.69 6.03 -12.91
C GLU A 7 6.77 5.00 -11.78
N VAL A 8 7.55 5.29 -10.74
CA VAL A 8 7.68 4.41 -9.56
C VAL A 8 6.35 4.25 -8.82
N ILE A 9 5.59 5.34 -8.62
CA ILE A 9 4.28 5.29 -7.97
C ILE A 9 3.30 4.45 -8.79
N LEU A 10 3.27 4.64 -10.11
CA LEU A 10 2.39 3.90 -11.01
C LEU A 10 2.72 2.40 -11.06
N ASP A 11 4.01 2.05 -11.02
CA ASP A 11 4.44 0.65 -10.95
C ASP A 11 3.97 -0.02 -9.67
N HIS A 12 4.16 0.59 -8.50
CA HIS A 12 3.70 0.02 -7.21
C HIS A 12 2.17 -0.08 -7.11
N TYR A 13 1.45 0.83 -7.76
CA TYR A 13 -0.01 0.75 -7.86
C TYR A 13 -0.45 -0.46 -8.71
N GLN A 14 0.25 -0.74 -9.81
CA GLN A 14 -0.09 -1.85 -10.71
C GLN A 14 0.44 -3.21 -10.21
N HIS A 15 1.59 -3.22 -9.55
CA HIS A 15 2.31 -4.40 -9.09
C HIS A 15 2.66 -4.29 -7.60
N PRO A 16 1.70 -4.45 -6.68
CA PRO A 16 1.98 -4.32 -5.26
C PRO A 16 2.80 -5.53 -4.75
N HIS A 17 4.09 -5.33 -4.50
CA HIS A 17 5.06 -6.41 -4.24
C HIS A 17 4.83 -7.23 -2.96
N ASN A 18 4.10 -6.69 -1.98
CA ASN A 18 3.91 -7.31 -0.67
C ASN A 18 2.44 -7.33 -0.22
N GLN A 19 1.50 -7.27 -1.17
CA GLN A 19 0.08 -7.30 -0.83
C GLN A 19 -0.31 -8.67 -0.26
N GLY A 20 -0.76 -8.68 0.99
CA GLY A 20 -1.22 -9.91 1.66
C GLY A 20 -0.95 -9.88 3.16
N SER A 21 -1.27 -10.99 3.82
CA SER A 21 -1.00 -11.17 5.25
C SER A 21 0.31 -11.92 5.48
N LEU A 22 1.11 -11.48 6.44
CA LEU A 22 2.27 -12.23 6.93
C LEU A 22 1.81 -13.27 7.96
N PRO A 23 2.08 -14.58 7.78
CA PRO A 23 1.60 -15.64 8.68
C PRO A 23 2.05 -15.50 10.15
N ASP A 24 3.31 -15.10 10.37
CA ASP A 24 3.93 -15.01 11.70
C ASP A 24 4.23 -13.56 12.08
N ALA A 25 3.31 -12.64 11.79
CA ALA A 25 3.47 -11.24 12.12
C ALA A 25 3.54 -11.01 13.63
N THR A 26 4.58 -10.36 14.12
CA THR A 26 4.71 -9.98 15.54
C THR A 26 3.62 -8.98 15.97
N ASN A 27 3.12 -8.19 15.02
CA ASN A 27 2.05 -7.21 15.22
C ASN A 27 1.22 -7.07 13.93
N SER A 28 -0.07 -6.77 14.06
CA SER A 28 -0.96 -6.42 12.94
C SER A 28 -1.85 -5.25 13.37
N TYR A 29 -2.13 -4.34 12.44
CA TYR A 29 -2.92 -3.15 12.66
C TYR A 29 -3.78 -2.89 11.43
N GLU A 30 -4.94 -2.26 11.62
CA GLU A 30 -5.85 -1.88 10.54
C GLU A 30 -6.28 -0.43 10.78
N ASP A 31 -6.33 0.35 9.70
CA ASP A 31 -6.80 1.73 9.75
C ASP A 31 -7.65 2.06 8.52
N SER A 32 -8.43 3.13 8.64
CA SER A 32 -9.33 3.60 7.60
C SER A 32 -9.32 5.11 7.46
N ASN A 33 -9.31 5.59 6.21
CA ASN A 33 -9.46 7.01 5.91
C ASN A 33 -10.92 7.31 5.50
N PRO A 34 -11.75 7.90 6.39
CA PRO A 34 -13.17 8.11 6.13
C PRO A 34 -13.47 9.15 5.03
N LEU A 35 -12.49 9.99 4.64
CA LEU A 35 -12.68 11.02 3.63
C LEU A 35 -12.71 10.47 2.20
N CYS A 36 -12.00 9.36 1.97
CA CYS A 36 -11.87 8.72 0.66
C CYS A 36 -12.40 7.28 0.63
N GLY A 37 -12.56 6.65 1.80
CA GLY A 37 -13.03 5.27 1.92
C GLY A 37 -11.92 4.22 1.90
N ASP A 38 -10.65 4.62 1.83
CA ASP A 38 -9.51 3.71 1.86
C ASP A 38 -9.45 2.93 3.17
N LYS A 39 -9.11 1.64 3.06
CA LYS A 39 -8.90 0.73 4.19
C LYS A 39 -7.62 -0.06 3.96
N ILE A 40 -6.74 -0.08 4.95
CA ILE A 40 -5.43 -0.73 4.87
C ILE A 40 -5.20 -1.58 6.12
N ARG A 41 -4.63 -2.77 5.91
CA ARG A 41 -4.23 -3.73 6.95
C ARG A 41 -2.87 -4.32 6.60
#